data_AF-A0A3D3R3B0-F1
#
_entry.id   AF-A0A3D3R3B0-F1
#
_cell.length_a   1.000
_cell.length_b   1.000
_cell.length_c   1.000
_cell.angle_alpha   90.00
_cell.angle_beta   90.00
_cell.angle_gamma   90.00
#
_symmetry.space_group_name_H-M   'P 1'
#
loop_
_entity.id
_entity.type
_entity.pdbx_description
1 polymer ?
#
loop_
_entity_poly.entity_id
_entity_poly.type
_entity_poly.pdbx_seq_one_letter_code
_entity_poly.pdbx_strand_id
1 'polypeptide(L)'
;MLLNTRILTPEGFAALSEAADKLQSKTELAWDYSIPIQNPVSFLPCVDRQGRKFIPKIGVKEISVVTPANSEAIPFKKWDIALTLEFEDESVHCPRWHFDMANLDQPGPITHLQYGGYKHAPHNHLDSSVQQPRWFTPPMDVILLCEVVAANFFQEIWIQSLRQERRWLALIHQS
;
A
#
# COMPACT_ATOMS: atom_id res chain seq x y z
N MET A 1 3.38 -12.29 -9.63
CA MET A 1 4.48 -11.63 -10.36
C MET A 1 5.52 -11.09 -9.39
N LEU A 2 5.14 -10.17 -8.48
CA LEU A 2 5.98 -9.70 -7.36
C LEU A 2 6.55 -10.83 -6.49
N LEU A 3 5.76 -11.85 -6.17
CA LEU A 3 6.20 -13.04 -5.43
C LEU A 3 7.45 -13.70 -6.04
N ASN A 4 7.66 -13.61 -7.35
CA ASN A 4 8.80 -14.26 -8.02
C ASN A 4 10.06 -13.39 -8.08
N THR A 5 9.99 -12.12 -7.64
CA THR A 5 11.06 -11.13 -7.86
C THR A 5 12.12 -11.06 -6.77
N ARG A 6 12.05 -11.89 -5.72
CA ARG A 6 12.99 -11.92 -4.59
C ARG A 6 13.28 -10.54 -3.95
N ILE A 7 12.33 -9.60 -4.02
CA ILE A 7 12.42 -8.28 -3.37
C ILE A 7 11.70 -8.22 -2.02
N LEU A 8 11.04 -9.32 -1.65
CA LEU A 8 10.34 -9.47 -0.37
C LEU A 8 11.23 -10.25 0.60
N THR A 9 11.11 -9.96 1.89
CA THR A 9 11.61 -10.89 2.91
C THR A 9 10.79 -12.18 2.88
N PRO A 10 11.24 -13.28 3.50
CA PRO A 10 10.42 -14.49 3.63
C PRO A 10 9.04 -14.21 4.24
N GLU A 11 8.98 -13.35 5.26
CA GLU A 11 7.74 -12.94 5.93
C GLU A 11 6.87 -12.09 4.99
N GLY A 12 7.46 -11.14 4.28
CA GLY A 12 6.73 -10.32 3.31
C GLY A 12 6.18 -11.11 2.14
N PHE A 13 6.92 -12.12 1.67
CA PHE A 13 6.45 -13.07 0.67
C PHE A 13 5.26 -13.88 1.20
N ALA A 14 5.33 -14.38 2.43
CA ALA A 14 4.24 -15.13 3.04
C ALA A 14 2.98 -14.26 3.18
N ALA A 15 3.12 -13.03 3.69
CA ALA A 15 2.02 -12.07 3.83
C ALA A 15 1.35 -11.75 2.48
N LEU A 16 2.14 -11.50 1.42
CA LEU A 16 1.61 -11.23 0.09
C LEU A 16 1.05 -12.48 -0.61
N SER A 17 1.57 -13.66 -0.31
CA SER A 17 1.03 -14.92 -0.86
C SER A 17 -0.32 -15.22 -0.24
N GLU A 18 -0.42 -15.13 1.10
CA GLU A 18 -1.69 -15.28 1.81
C GLU A 18 -2.72 -14.24 1.34
N ALA A 19 -2.28 -13.01 1.05
CA ALA A 19 -3.09 -11.98 0.41
C ALA A 19 -3.70 -12.45 -0.91
N ALA A 20 -2.82 -12.89 -1.81
CA ALA A 20 -3.20 -13.30 -3.15
C ALA A 20 -4.15 -14.49 -3.11
N ASP A 21 -3.88 -15.49 -2.27
CA ASP A 21 -4.71 -16.68 -2.13
C ASP A 21 -6.10 -16.32 -1.57
N LYS A 22 -6.15 -15.43 -0.56
CA LYS A 22 -7.42 -14.96 0.01
C LYS A 22 -8.26 -14.20 -1.01
N LEU A 23 -7.64 -13.37 -1.85
CA LEU A 23 -8.35 -12.60 -2.87
C LEU A 23 -8.77 -13.47 -4.05
N GLN A 24 -7.93 -14.40 -4.51
CA GLN A 24 -8.25 -15.33 -5.60
C GLN A 24 -9.37 -16.31 -5.25
N SER A 25 -9.50 -16.67 -3.97
CA SER A 25 -10.57 -17.55 -3.50
C SER A 25 -11.91 -16.83 -3.27
N LYS A 26 -11.97 -15.49 -3.41
CA LYS A 26 -13.25 -14.75 -3.34
C LYS A 26 -14.05 -14.98 -4.61
N THR A 27 -15.21 -15.61 -4.45
CA THR A 27 -16.22 -15.81 -5.50
C THR A 27 -17.42 -14.89 -5.34
N GLU A 28 -17.52 -14.21 -4.19
CA GLU A 28 -18.61 -13.29 -3.86
C GLU A 28 -18.28 -11.85 -4.26
N LEU A 29 -19.31 -11.09 -4.64
CA LEU A 29 -19.19 -9.67 -5.01
C LEU A 29 -18.81 -8.78 -3.81
N ALA A 30 -19.15 -9.21 -2.59
CA ALA A 30 -18.76 -8.56 -1.36
C ALA A 30 -17.67 -9.38 -0.67
N TRP A 31 -16.64 -8.72 -0.15
CA TRP A 31 -15.53 -9.38 0.52
C TRP A 31 -14.75 -8.41 1.40
N ASP A 32 -14.04 -8.97 2.37
CA ASP A 32 -13.12 -8.25 3.23
C ASP A 32 -11.73 -8.89 3.22
N TYR A 33 -10.74 -8.06 3.56
CA TYR A 33 -9.33 -8.40 3.53
C TYR A 33 -8.51 -7.52 4.47
N SER A 34 -7.48 -8.09 5.11
CA SER A 34 -6.53 -7.37 5.97
C SER A 34 -5.15 -8.01 5.97
N ILE A 35 -4.11 -7.18 6.10
CA ILE A 35 -2.72 -7.54 6.39
C ILE A 35 -2.35 -6.85 7.70
N PRO A 36 -2.36 -7.55 8.84
CA PRO A 36 -2.04 -6.96 10.12
C PRO A 36 -0.68 -6.27 10.08
N ILE A 37 -0.55 -5.11 10.73
CA ILE A 37 0.72 -4.38 10.77
C ILE A 37 1.84 -5.14 11.48
N GLN A 38 1.48 -6.14 12.30
CA GLN A 38 2.40 -7.07 12.94
C GLN A 38 3.01 -8.08 11.96
N ASN A 39 2.36 -8.30 10.81
CA ASN A 39 2.84 -9.17 9.74
C ASN A 39 2.64 -8.49 8.37
N PRO A 40 3.34 -7.37 8.10
CA PRO A 40 3.14 -6.59 6.88
C PRO A 40 3.80 -7.29 5.68
N VAL A 41 3.45 -6.83 4.48
CA VAL A 41 4.27 -7.11 3.28
C VAL A 41 5.58 -6.35 3.43
N SER A 42 6.61 -7.04 3.91
CA SER A 42 7.94 -6.49 4.14
C SER A 42 8.86 -6.73 2.94
N PHE A 43 9.50 -5.67 2.48
CA PHE A 43 10.48 -5.72 1.39
C PHE A 43 11.90 -5.93 1.95
N LEU A 44 12.85 -6.27 1.07
CA LEU A 44 14.27 -6.29 1.44
C LEU A 44 14.77 -4.87 1.79
N PRO A 45 15.84 -4.75 2.60
CA PRO A 45 16.41 -3.46 2.95
C PRO A 45 16.83 -2.64 1.73
N CYS A 46 16.48 -1.35 1.76
CA CYS A 46 16.87 -0.34 0.78
C CYS A 46 17.85 0.65 1.42
N VAL A 47 18.51 1.45 0.58
CA VAL A 47 19.42 2.51 1.00
C VAL A 47 18.99 3.82 0.35
N ASP A 48 18.89 4.88 1.13
CA ASP A 48 18.54 6.20 0.62
C ASP A 48 19.76 6.95 0.04
N ARG A 49 19.56 8.17 -0.46
CA ARG A 49 20.65 8.99 -1.03
C ARG A 49 21.73 9.39 -0.02
N GLN A 50 21.46 9.30 1.28
CA GLN A 50 22.39 9.62 2.36
C GLN A 50 23.08 8.37 2.91
N GLY A 51 22.84 7.19 2.33
CA GLY A 51 23.41 5.92 2.80
C GLY A 51 22.66 5.29 3.97
N ARG A 52 21.51 5.85 4.36
CA ARG A 52 20.70 5.35 5.48
C ARG A 52 19.86 4.16 5.02
N LYS A 53 19.85 3.10 5.82
CA LYS A 53 19.10 1.88 5.54
C LYS A 53 17.66 2.00 6.02
N PHE A 54 16.73 1.50 5.23
CA PHE A 54 15.32 1.43 5.58
C PHE A 54 14.64 0.21 4.95
N ILE A 55 13.52 -0.21 5.53
CA ILE A 55 12.71 -1.33 5.06
C ILE A 55 11.33 -0.79 4.65
N PRO A 56 10.96 -0.87 3.36
CA PRO A 56 9.60 -0.64 2.93
C PRO A 56 8.65 -1.71 3.49
N LYS A 57 7.51 -1.30 4.04
CA LYS A 57 6.48 -2.17 4.59
C LYS A 57 5.09 -1.71 4.17
N ILE A 58 4.25 -2.63 3.72
CA ILE A 58 2.83 -2.37 3.43
C ILE A 58 1.96 -3.16 4.40
N GLY A 59 1.13 -2.45 5.17
CA GLY A 59 0.08 -3.04 6.02
C GLY A 59 -1.31 -2.64 5.50
N VAL A 60 -2.30 -3.48 5.76
CA VAL A 60 -3.69 -3.23 5.37
C VAL A 60 -4.53 -3.45 6.61
N LYS A 61 -5.03 -2.37 7.22
CA LYS A 61 -5.87 -2.50 8.41
C LYS A 61 -7.17 -3.21 8.03
N GLU A 62 -7.81 -2.75 6.96
CA GLU A 62 -9.02 -3.35 6.42
C GLU A 62 -9.30 -2.80 5.01
N ILE A 63 -9.61 -3.70 4.08
CA ILE A 63 -10.32 -3.39 2.84
C ILE A 63 -11.61 -4.19 2.90
N SER A 64 -12.75 -3.52 2.74
CA SER A 64 -14.05 -4.15 2.65
C SER A 64 -14.77 -3.62 1.43
N VAL A 65 -15.09 -4.52 0.53
CA VAL A 65 -15.86 -4.29 -0.68
C VAL A 65 -17.28 -4.78 -0.48
N VAL A 66 -18.24 -3.97 -0.91
CA VAL A 66 -19.67 -4.31 -0.91
C VAL A 66 -20.18 -4.29 -2.35
N THR A 67 -21.21 -5.09 -2.63
CA THR A 67 -21.95 -4.98 -3.89
C THR A 67 -22.60 -3.60 -3.94
N PRO A 68 -22.25 -2.73 -4.91
CA PRO A 68 -22.83 -1.40 -4.99
C PRO A 68 -24.34 -1.50 -5.22
N ALA A 69 -25.13 -0.73 -4.45
CA ALA A 69 -26.58 -0.66 -4.67
C ALA A 69 -26.92 0.03 -6.00
N ASN A 70 -26.02 0.86 -6.52
CA ASN A 70 -26.09 1.53 -7.81
C ASN A 70 -24.69 1.59 -8.47
N SER A 71 -24.63 1.69 -9.79
CA SER A 71 -23.37 1.61 -10.56
C SER A 71 -22.42 2.81 -10.38
N GLU A 72 -22.88 3.89 -9.74
CA GLU A 72 -22.08 5.10 -9.52
C GLU A 72 -21.45 5.18 -8.13
N ALA A 73 -21.81 4.30 -7.19
CA ALA A 73 -21.20 4.27 -5.88
C ALA A 73 -19.82 3.61 -5.91
N ILE A 74 -18.88 4.16 -5.14
CA ILE A 74 -17.61 3.49 -4.87
C ILE A 74 -17.88 2.15 -4.17
N PRO A 75 -17.18 1.07 -4.53
CA PRO A 75 -17.47 -0.26 -4.00
C PRO A 75 -16.90 -0.49 -2.59
N PHE A 76 -16.13 0.47 -2.05
CA PHE A 76 -15.45 0.33 -0.76
C PHE A 76 -16.33 0.81 0.40
N LYS A 77 -16.56 -0.07 1.36
CA LYS A 77 -17.07 0.26 2.70
C LYS A 77 -15.94 0.61 3.66
N LYS A 78 -14.79 -0.04 3.50
CA LYS A 78 -13.54 0.25 4.19
C LYS A 78 -12.40 0.14 3.19
N TRP A 79 -11.44 1.03 3.31
CA TRP A 79 -10.19 0.99 2.57
C TRP A 79 -9.20 1.72 3.46
N ASP A 80 -8.20 1.01 3.99
CA ASP A 80 -7.17 1.52 4.90
C ASP A 80 -5.88 0.72 4.69
N ILE A 81 -4.96 1.31 3.93
CA ILE A 81 -3.64 0.76 3.61
C ILE A 81 -2.58 1.75 4.13
N ALA A 82 -1.48 1.23 4.68
CA ALA A 82 -0.34 2.01 5.09
C ALA A 82 0.95 1.51 4.43
N LEU A 83 1.63 2.38 3.68
CA LEU A 83 3.01 2.20 3.26
C LEU A 83 3.93 2.93 4.24
N THR A 84 4.92 2.24 4.78
CA THR A 84 5.88 2.78 5.75
C THR A 84 7.30 2.51 5.28
N LEU A 85 8.19 3.50 5.34
CA LEU A 85 9.62 3.30 5.16
C LEU A 85 10.30 3.34 6.52
N GLU A 86 10.59 2.17 7.07
CA GLU A 86 11.14 2.06 8.42
C GLU A 86 12.67 2.09 8.39
N PHE A 87 13.26 3.20 8.83
CA PHE A 87 14.71 3.35 8.93
C PHE A 87 15.28 2.53 10.10
N GLU A 88 16.50 2.01 9.93
CA GLU A 88 17.23 1.34 11.03
C GLU A 88 17.59 2.34 12.15
N ASP A 89 17.81 3.61 11.80
CA ASP A 89 18.02 4.72 12.74
C ASP A 89 16.67 5.29 13.19
N GLU A 90 16.28 5.01 14.44
CA GLU A 90 15.02 5.46 15.03
C GLU A 90 14.94 6.98 15.23
N SER A 91 16.04 7.72 15.12
CA SER A 91 16.06 9.19 15.17
C SER A 91 15.63 9.83 13.85
N VAL A 92 15.56 9.06 12.77
CA VAL A 92 15.12 9.53 11.46
C VAL A 92 13.60 9.43 11.38
N HIS A 93 12.95 10.52 10.96
CA HIS A 93 11.52 10.50 10.68
C HIS A 93 11.17 9.34 9.74
N CYS A 94 10.20 8.52 10.12
CA CYS A 94 9.70 7.41 9.34
C CYS A 94 8.64 7.89 8.33
N PRO A 95 8.96 8.01 7.03
CA PRO A 95 8.01 8.40 6.01
C PRO A 95 6.89 7.36 5.94
N ARG A 96 5.65 7.83 6.03
CA ARG A 96 4.47 6.96 5.99
C ARG A 96 3.42 7.55 5.07
N TRP A 97 2.78 6.69 4.29
CA TRP A 97 1.63 7.04 3.46
C TRP A 97 0.43 6.20 3.88
N HIS A 98 -0.69 6.86 4.16
CA HIS A 98 -1.97 6.23 4.41
C HIS A 98 -2.88 6.41 3.20
N PHE A 99 -3.60 5.34 2.86
CA PHE A 99 -4.58 5.28 1.80
C PHE A 99 -5.89 4.87 2.43
N ASP A 100 -6.76 5.84 2.69
CA ASP A 100 -7.99 5.60 3.44
C ASP A 100 -9.23 6.30 2.90
N MET A 101 -10.39 5.97 3.45
CA MET A 101 -11.63 6.70 3.16
C MET A 101 -11.73 7.95 4.03
N ALA A 102 -12.25 9.02 3.44
CA ALA A 102 -12.61 10.24 4.13
C ALA A 102 -13.64 9.96 5.23
N ASN A 103 -13.52 10.66 6.35
CA ASN A 103 -14.62 10.74 7.32
C ASN A 103 -15.80 11.50 6.67
N LEU A 104 -17.02 11.19 7.11
CA LEU A 104 -18.26 11.75 6.54
C LEU A 104 -18.31 13.29 6.56
N ASP A 105 -17.59 13.92 7.49
CA ASP A 105 -17.54 15.36 7.72
C ASP A 105 -16.33 16.06 7.05
N GLN A 106 -15.44 15.32 6.38
CA GLN A 106 -14.27 15.89 5.73
C GLN A 106 -14.60 16.41 4.32
N PRO A 107 -14.34 17.69 4.02
CA PRO A 107 -14.57 18.23 2.69
C PRO A 107 -13.51 17.72 1.70
N GLY A 108 -13.94 17.10 0.61
CA GLY A 108 -13.06 16.64 -0.47
C GLY A 108 -13.48 15.31 -1.09
N PRO A 109 -12.57 14.65 -1.84
CA PRO A 109 -12.78 13.31 -2.37
C PRO A 109 -13.00 12.28 -1.27
N ILE A 110 -13.76 11.22 -1.56
CA ILE A 110 -14.10 10.16 -0.60
C ILE A 110 -12.89 9.27 -0.25
N THR A 111 -11.82 9.30 -1.05
CA THR A 111 -10.58 8.56 -0.81
C THR A 111 -9.41 9.53 -0.64
N HIS A 112 -8.49 9.18 0.25
CA HIS A 112 -7.35 10.01 0.62
C HIS A 112 -6.04 9.28 0.44
N LEU A 113 -5.01 10.05 0.09
CA LEU A 113 -3.61 9.70 0.33
C LEU A 113 -3.07 10.73 1.32
N GLN A 114 -2.66 10.29 2.49
CA GLN A 114 -2.07 11.14 3.51
C GLN A 114 -0.61 10.77 3.69
N TYR A 115 0.27 11.77 3.80
CA TYR A 115 1.67 11.56 4.13
C TYR A 115 1.91 11.99 5.59
N GLY A 116 2.61 11.17 6.35
CA GLY A 116 2.86 11.36 7.79
C GLY A 116 2.00 10.47 8.70
N GLY A 117 1.88 10.88 9.96
CA GLY A 117 1.16 10.17 11.03
C GLY A 117 2.01 10.00 12.29
N TYR A 118 1.35 9.81 13.44
CA TYR A 118 2.00 9.72 14.75
C TYR A 118 2.71 8.37 14.94
N LYS A 119 3.95 8.22 14.45
CA LYS A 119 4.76 7.02 14.75
C LYS A 119 5.64 7.21 15.99
N HIS A 120 6.18 8.40 16.18
CA HIS A 120 7.10 8.67 17.28
C HIS A 120 6.42 9.52 18.35
N ALA A 121 5.58 8.91 19.20
CA ALA A 121 5.28 9.55 20.48
C ALA A 121 6.52 9.37 21.38
N PRO A 122 7.18 10.42 21.88
CA PRO A 122 6.77 11.84 21.93
C PRO A 122 7.42 12.78 20.88
N HIS A 123 8.24 12.29 19.96
CA HIS A 123 8.93 13.06 18.91
C HIS A 123 8.02 13.52 17.73
N ASN A 124 6.83 14.05 18.02
CA ASN A 124 5.87 14.55 17.01
C ASN A 124 6.45 15.68 16.11
N HIS A 125 7.53 16.34 16.55
CA HIS A 125 8.23 17.37 15.75
C HIS A 125 8.94 16.80 14.51
N LEU A 126 9.09 15.47 14.45
CA LEU A 126 9.64 14.80 13.27
C LEU A 126 8.59 14.60 12.18
N ASP A 127 7.29 14.78 12.47
CA ASP A 127 6.22 14.55 11.50
C ASP A 127 6.24 15.57 10.35
N SER A 128 5.91 15.08 9.14
CA SER A 128 5.86 15.92 7.94
C SER A 128 4.82 17.04 8.03
N SER A 129 5.16 18.22 7.52
CA SER A 129 4.24 19.37 7.38
C SER A 129 3.26 19.23 6.21
N VAL A 130 3.52 18.31 5.27
CA VAL A 130 2.67 18.09 4.09
C VAL A 130 1.64 17.01 4.43
N GLN A 131 0.44 17.43 4.80
CA GLN A 131 -0.54 16.50 5.37
C GLN A 131 -1.38 15.75 4.32
N GLN A 132 -1.62 16.26 3.11
CA GLN A 132 -2.63 15.66 2.20
C GLN A 132 -2.44 15.95 0.69
N PRO A 133 -1.77 15.08 -0.08
CA PRO A 133 -2.01 15.01 -1.52
C PRO A 133 -3.31 14.23 -1.82
N ARG A 134 -4.33 14.89 -2.39
CA ARG A 134 -5.63 14.28 -2.71
C ARG A 134 -5.62 13.69 -4.11
N TRP A 135 -6.10 12.46 -4.28
CA TRP A 135 -6.31 11.86 -5.60
C TRP A 135 -7.79 11.92 -5.96
N PHE A 136 -8.10 12.26 -7.21
CA PHE A 136 -9.48 12.28 -7.71
C PHE A 136 -10.00 10.88 -8.06
N THR A 137 -9.11 9.89 -8.10
CA THR A 137 -9.38 8.51 -8.49
C THR A 137 -8.79 7.55 -7.46
N PRO A 138 -9.51 6.49 -7.05
CA PRO A 138 -8.98 5.50 -6.12
C PRO A 138 -7.68 4.89 -6.66
N PRO A 139 -6.58 4.86 -5.90
CA PRO A 139 -5.49 3.94 -6.17
C PRO A 139 -6.03 2.52 -6.13
N MET A 140 -5.76 1.74 -7.16
CA MET A 140 -6.08 0.33 -7.11
C MET A 140 -5.08 -0.40 -6.24
N ASP A 141 -5.58 -0.89 -5.11
CA ASP A 141 -5.13 -2.11 -4.46
C ASP A 141 -3.64 -2.18 -4.01
N VAL A 142 -3.37 -3.09 -3.08
CA VAL A 142 -2.03 -3.39 -2.54
C VAL A 142 -1.04 -3.71 -3.67
N ILE A 143 -1.54 -4.28 -4.76
CA ILE A 143 -0.72 -4.66 -5.93
C ILE A 143 -0.08 -3.44 -6.59
N LEU A 144 -0.81 -2.35 -6.87
CA LEU A 144 -0.17 -1.16 -7.43
C LEU A 144 0.83 -0.54 -6.46
N LEU A 145 0.54 -0.57 -5.15
CA LEU A 145 1.48 -0.04 -4.17
C LEU A 145 2.78 -0.85 -4.14
N CYS A 146 2.69 -2.16 -4.24
CA CYS A 146 3.85 -3.02 -4.42
C CYS A 146 4.62 -2.70 -5.73
N GLU A 147 3.94 -2.39 -6.83
CA GLU A 147 4.58 -1.96 -8.08
C GLU A 147 5.22 -0.57 -7.95
N VAL A 148 4.59 0.37 -7.25
CA VAL A 148 5.17 1.69 -6.94
C VAL A 148 6.45 1.53 -6.13
N VAL A 149 6.44 0.66 -5.10
CA VAL A 149 7.64 0.33 -4.33
C VAL A 149 8.72 -0.27 -5.24
N ALA A 150 8.37 -1.24 -6.08
CA ALA A 150 9.30 -1.85 -7.03
C ALA A 150 9.90 -0.83 -8.00
N ALA A 151 9.09 0.04 -8.60
CA ALA A 151 9.51 1.03 -9.57
C ALA A 151 10.44 2.11 -8.98
N ASN A 152 10.19 2.52 -7.73
CA ASN A 152 10.95 3.59 -7.08
C ASN A 152 12.19 3.11 -6.35
N PHE A 153 12.16 1.90 -5.77
CA PHE A 153 13.23 1.42 -4.88
C PHE A 153 13.97 0.19 -5.43
N PHE A 154 13.39 -0.55 -6.36
CA PHE A 154 13.97 -1.75 -6.98
C PHE A 154 14.09 -1.58 -8.50
N GLN A 155 14.65 -0.43 -8.93
CA GLN A 155 14.60 0.05 -10.31
C GLN A 155 15.14 -0.96 -11.33
N GLU A 156 16.23 -1.67 -11.02
CA GLU A 156 16.81 -2.67 -11.92
C GLU A 156 15.83 -3.83 -12.17
N ILE A 157 15.29 -4.40 -11.10
CA ILE A 157 14.30 -5.50 -11.15
C ILE A 157 13.02 -5.02 -11.85
N TRP A 158 12.59 -3.79 -11.58
CA TRP A 158 11.46 -3.18 -12.27
C TRP A 158 11.67 -3.11 -13.78
N ILE A 159 12.80 -2.57 -14.24
CA ILE A 159 13.11 -2.42 -15.66
C ILE A 159 13.24 -3.77 -16.37
N GLN A 160 13.91 -4.72 -15.74
CA GLN A 160 14.21 -6.01 -16.36
C GLN A 160 13.01 -6.98 -16.38
N SER A 161 12.16 -6.93 -15.35
CA SER A 161 11.20 -8.01 -15.10
C SER A 161 9.74 -7.59 -14.91
N LEU A 162 9.45 -6.36 -14.49
CA LEU A 162 8.08 -5.97 -14.10
C LEU A 162 7.44 -4.95 -15.06
N ARG A 163 8.22 -3.99 -15.60
CA ARG A 163 7.69 -2.84 -16.37
C ARG A 163 6.90 -3.24 -17.62
N GLN A 164 7.22 -4.37 -18.24
CA GLN A 164 6.60 -4.80 -19.50
C GLN A 164 5.35 -5.66 -19.28
N GLU A 165 5.04 -6.07 -18.05
CA GLU A 165 3.87 -6.89 -17.77
C GLU A 165 2.61 -6.03 -17.69
N ARG A 166 1.77 -6.08 -18.72
CA ARG A 166 0.48 -5.37 -18.81
C ARG A 166 -0.68 -6.08 -18.10
N ARG A 167 -0.41 -7.07 -17.25
CA ARG A 167 -1.45 -7.90 -16.62
C ARG A 167 -2.42 -7.10 -15.76
N TRP A 168 -1.95 -6.04 -15.11
CA TRP A 168 -2.82 -5.18 -14.31
C TRP A 168 -3.84 -4.43 -15.20
N LEU A 169 -3.41 -3.87 -16.34
CA LEU A 169 -4.32 -3.25 -17.31
C LEU A 169 -5.37 -4.25 -17.81
N ALA A 170 -4.97 -5.51 -18.04
CA ALA A 170 -5.90 -6.56 -18.43
C ALA A 170 -6.96 -6.86 -17.35
N LEU A 171 -6.60 -6.79 -16.07
CA LEU A 171 -7.54 -6.96 -14.95
C LEU A 171 -8.50 -5.76 -14.81
N ILE A 172 -8.01 -4.53 -15.04
CA ILE A 172 -8.89 -3.34 -14.99
C ILE A 172 -9.87 -3.27 -16.15
N HIS A 173 -9.48 -3.78 -17.32
CA HIS A 173 -10.37 -3.83 -18.48
C HIS A 173 -11.39 -4.96 -18.41
N GLN A 174 -11.32 -5.82 -17.37
CA GLN A 174 -12.26 -6.91 -17.11
C GLN A 174 -13.24 -6.61 -15.95
N SER A 175 -12.99 -5.56 -15.16
CA SER A 175 -13.86 -5.04 -14.11
C SER A 175 -14.72 -3.88 -14.61
#